data_AF-A0ABD2N087-F1
#
_entry.id   AF-A0ABD2N087-F1
#
_cell.length_a   1.000
_cell.length_b   1.000
_cell.length_c   1.000
_cell.angle_alpha   90.00
_cell.angle_beta   90.00
_cell.angle_gamma   90.00
#
_symmetry.space_group_name_H-M   'P 1'
#
loop_
_entity.id
_entity.type
_entity.pdbx_description
1 polymer ?
#
loop_
_entity_poly.entity_id
_entity_poly.type
_entity_poly.pdbx_seq_one_letter_code
_entity_poly.pdbx_strand_id
1 'polypeptide(L)'
;MYLKIETYTKNESTSIQEAFGESLTLVGKIISKKFKRVVTGGKSSKPVPFLFSSLTQKFIRELLEIRHRVDIVRKTNPYLFANPKSERSWMSGYHVIRKLATKCGAKNPSLMTSTKFRKQIATTLQVLTMDNNEMEQIAKFMGHTQKHTPSSIGCLKKYIRLLK
;
A
#
# COMPACT_ATOMS: atom_id res chain seq x y z
N MET A 1 1.70 12.06 -7.98
CA MET A 1 0.38 11.42 -8.05
C MET A 1 -0.51 12.01 -6.97
N TYR A 2 -1.76 12.32 -7.30
CA TYR A 2 -2.74 12.88 -6.38
C TYR A 2 -4.05 12.10 -6.53
N LEU A 3 -4.92 12.20 -5.52
CA LEU A 3 -6.27 11.64 -5.56
C LEU A 3 -7.26 12.75 -5.24
N LYS A 4 -8.32 12.90 -6.04
CA LYS A 4 -9.40 13.85 -5.80
C LYS A 4 -10.51 13.22 -4.95
N ILE A 5 -11.21 14.04 -4.17
CA ILE A 5 -12.36 13.59 -3.37
C ILE A 5 -13.45 13.01 -4.26
N GLU A 6 -13.74 13.69 -5.37
CA GLU A 6 -14.70 13.22 -6.36
C GLU A 6 -14.33 11.82 -6.88
N THR A 7 -13.08 11.60 -7.28
CA THR A 7 -12.62 10.30 -7.77
C THR A 7 -12.73 9.20 -6.72
N TYR A 8 -12.48 9.50 -5.45
CA TYR A 8 -12.65 8.54 -4.36
C TYR A 8 -14.14 8.26 -4.04
N THR A 9 -14.99 9.27 -4.15
CA THR A 9 -16.41 9.19 -3.78
C THR A 9 -17.25 8.57 -4.89
N LYS A 10 -16.85 8.78 -6.16
CA LYS A 10 -17.43 8.08 -7.30
C LYS A 10 -17.37 6.58 -7.07
N ASN A 11 -18.54 5.98 -6.86
CA ASN A 11 -18.73 4.55 -6.95
C ASN A 11 -18.87 4.24 -8.45
N GLU A 12 -17.78 4.27 -9.20
CA GLU A 12 -17.81 3.78 -10.57
C GLU A 12 -17.99 2.26 -10.52
N SER A 13 -19.23 1.80 -10.52
CA SER A 13 -19.62 0.51 -11.09
C SER A 13 -19.38 0.58 -12.60
N THR A 14 -18.12 0.59 -13.01
CA THR A 14 -17.75 0.45 -14.41
C THR A 14 -17.80 -1.02 -14.79
N SER A 15 -18.21 -1.35 -16.02
CA SER A 15 -18.19 -2.72 -16.58
C SER A 15 -16.83 -3.42 -16.42
N ILE A 16 -15.74 -2.67 -16.27
CA ILE A 16 -14.37 -3.15 -15.98
C ILE A 16 -14.24 -3.72 -14.55
N GLN A 17 -15.02 -3.25 -13.58
CA GLN A 17 -15.08 -3.84 -12.25
C GLN A 17 -15.79 -5.20 -12.26
N GLU A 18 -16.84 -5.32 -13.07
CA GLU A 18 -17.60 -6.57 -13.24
C GLU A 18 -16.76 -7.60 -13.99
N ALA A 19 -16.15 -7.25 -15.13
CA ALA A 19 -15.25 -8.14 -15.88
C ALA A 19 -14.01 -8.58 -15.07
N PHE A 20 -13.44 -7.67 -14.26
CA PHE A 20 -12.36 -8.06 -13.34
C PHE A 20 -12.88 -8.94 -12.21
N GLY A 21 -14.04 -8.64 -11.64
CA GLY A 21 -14.68 -9.45 -10.61
C GLY A 21 -14.98 -10.86 -11.10
N GLU A 22 -15.42 -11.02 -12.35
CA GLU A 22 -15.76 -12.29 -12.96
C GLU A 22 -14.56 -13.22 -13.14
N SER A 23 -13.39 -12.66 -13.49
CA SER A 23 -12.13 -13.43 -13.66
C SER A 23 -11.47 -13.85 -12.34
N LEU A 24 -11.98 -13.42 -11.18
CA LEU A 24 -11.48 -13.85 -9.87
C LEU A 24 -12.06 -15.21 -9.45
N THR A 25 -11.25 -15.97 -8.72
CA THR A 25 -11.71 -17.17 -8.00
C THR A 25 -12.78 -16.83 -6.97
N LEU A 26 -13.55 -17.80 -6.50
CA LEU A 26 -14.58 -17.59 -5.46
C LEU A 26 -14.01 -16.89 -4.21
N VAL A 27 -12.82 -17.30 -3.77
CA VAL A 27 -12.11 -16.67 -2.66
C VAL A 27 -11.70 -15.23 -3.01
N GLY A 28 -11.18 -15.02 -4.22
CA GLY A 28 -10.83 -13.69 -4.72
C GLY A 28 -12.03 -12.73 -4.75
N LYS A 29 -13.21 -13.22 -5.15
CA LYS A 29 -14.49 -12.47 -5.14
C LYS A 29 -14.93 -12.10 -3.71
N ILE A 30 -14.76 -12.98 -2.74
CA ILE A 30 -15.09 -12.68 -1.34
C ILE A 30 -14.14 -11.63 -0.76
N ILE A 31 -12.84 -11.76 -1.05
CA ILE A 31 -11.82 -10.82 -0.57
C ILE A 31 -12.02 -9.46 -1.22
N SER A 32 -12.28 -9.39 -2.53
CA SER A 32 -12.45 -8.14 -3.26
C SER A 32 -13.60 -7.28 -2.72
N LYS A 33 -14.70 -7.91 -2.25
CA LYS A 33 -15.82 -7.22 -1.58
C LYS A 33 -15.39 -6.41 -0.35
N LYS A 34 -14.28 -6.75 0.30
CA LYS A 34 -13.76 -6.01 1.48
C LYS A 34 -12.97 -4.76 1.10
N PHE A 35 -12.62 -4.60 -0.17
CA PHE A 35 -11.80 -3.50 -0.66
C PHE A 35 -12.62 -2.57 -1.57
N LYS A 36 -12.51 -1.27 -1.34
CA LYS A 36 -13.00 -0.28 -2.30
C LYS A 36 -11.94 -0.08 -3.38
N ARG A 37 -12.30 -0.34 -4.63
CA ARG A 37 -11.45 -0.07 -5.79
C ARG A 37 -11.66 1.37 -6.26
N VAL A 38 -10.58 2.12 -6.42
CA VAL A 38 -10.59 3.49 -6.97
C VAL A 38 -9.56 3.55 -8.09
N VAL A 39 -9.96 4.02 -9.26
CA VAL A 39 -9.08 4.10 -10.43
C VAL A 39 -8.65 5.54 -10.65
N THR A 40 -7.36 5.74 -10.94
CA THR A 40 -6.78 7.07 -11.18
C THR A 40 -5.95 7.07 -12.46
N GLY A 41 -5.73 8.23 -13.06
CA GLY A 41 -4.88 8.37 -14.23
C GLY A 41 -3.39 8.19 -13.91
N GLY A 42 -2.72 7.29 -14.63
CA GLY A 42 -1.26 7.12 -14.60
C GLY A 42 -0.51 8.04 -15.56
N LYS A 43 0.84 7.94 -15.55
CA LYS A 43 1.74 8.78 -16.37
C LYS A 43 1.61 8.56 -17.89
N SER A 44 1.08 7.41 -18.31
CA SER A 44 0.99 6.99 -19.72
C SER A 44 -0.45 6.72 -20.16
N SER A 45 -1.41 7.52 -19.70
CA SER A 45 -2.86 7.34 -19.97
C SER A 45 -3.46 6.04 -19.40
N LYS A 46 -2.64 5.15 -18.83
CA LYS A 46 -3.07 3.87 -18.26
C LYS A 46 -3.71 4.09 -16.90
N PRO A 47 -4.94 3.59 -16.67
CA PRO A 47 -5.58 3.65 -15.36
C PRO A 47 -4.81 2.80 -14.34
N VAL A 48 -4.57 3.36 -13.16
CA VAL A 48 -3.93 2.67 -12.03
C VAL A 48 -4.97 2.48 -10.93
N PRO A 49 -5.36 1.23 -10.60
CA PRO A 49 -6.29 0.94 -9.53
C PRO A 49 -5.63 0.99 -8.15
N PHE A 50 -6.35 1.51 -7.17
CA PHE A 50 -6.04 1.51 -5.75
C PHE A 50 -7.09 0.69 -5.02
N LEU A 51 -6.65 -0.20 -4.12
CA LEU A 51 -7.52 -0.98 -3.26
C LEU A 51 -7.47 -0.42 -1.84
N PHE A 52 -8.60 0.08 -1.36
CA PHE A 52 -8.73 0.62 -0.01
C PHE A 52 -9.38 -0.43 0.89
N SER A 53 -8.62 -0.92 1.88
CA SER A 53 -9.16 -1.81 2.91
C SER A 53 -10.28 -1.13 3.70
N SER A 54 -11.12 -1.92 4.36
CA SER A 54 -12.22 -1.43 5.22
C SER A 54 -11.71 -0.45 6.29
N LEU A 55 -10.52 -0.72 6.85
CA LEU A 55 -9.85 0.14 7.82
C LEU A 55 -9.41 1.47 7.19
N THR A 56 -8.78 1.42 6.01
CA THR A 56 -8.37 2.64 5.31
C THR A 56 -9.56 3.50 4.91
N GLN A 57 -10.67 2.88 4.50
CA GLN A 57 -11.91 3.59 4.22
C GLN A 57 -12.46 4.29 5.46
N LYS A 58 -12.37 3.68 6.65
CA LYS A 58 -12.73 4.32 7.92
C LYS A 58 -11.88 5.57 8.15
N PHE A 59 -10.55 5.47 8.02
CA PHE A 59 -9.68 6.64 8.19
C PHE A 59 -9.96 7.75 7.17
N ILE A 60 -10.29 7.40 5.92
CA ILE A 60 -10.63 8.39 4.91
C ILE A 60 -11.96 9.09 5.25
N ARG A 61 -12.96 8.36 5.74
CA ARG A 61 -14.21 8.99 6.20
C ARG A 61 -13.95 9.97 7.34
N GLU A 62 -13.23 9.55 8.38
CA GLU A 62 -12.86 10.43 9.49
C GLU A 62 -12.08 11.67 9.01
N LEU A 63 -11.15 11.50 8.06
CA LEU A 63 -10.40 12.60 7.46
C LEU A 63 -11.32 13.62 6.78
N LEU A 64 -12.33 13.14 6.05
CA LEU A 64 -13.32 14.00 5.38
C LEU A 64 -14.25 14.70 6.38
N GLU A 65 -14.73 13.99 7.40
CA GLU A 65 -15.53 14.58 8.48
C GLU A 65 -14.77 15.69 9.22
N ILE A 66 -13.52 15.42 9.59
CA ILE A 66 -12.64 16.43 10.21
C ILE A 66 -12.51 17.62 9.28
N ARG A 67 -12.24 17.40 7.99
CA ARG A 67 -12.11 18.46 6.98
C ARG A 67 -13.37 19.31 6.86
N HIS A 68 -14.57 18.75 7.02
CA HIS A 68 -15.82 19.51 6.99
C HIS A 68 -16.03 20.32 8.27
N ARG A 69 -15.63 19.76 9.42
CA ARG A 69 -15.76 20.40 10.72
C ARG A 69 -14.74 21.52 10.95
N VAL A 70 -13.53 21.39 10.40
CA VAL A 70 -12.41 22.32 10.63
C VAL A 70 -12.11 23.10 9.36
N ASP A 71 -12.09 24.44 9.45
CA ASP A 71 -11.81 25.31 8.29
C ASP A 71 -10.31 25.46 7.99
N ILE A 72 -9.53 24.39 8.20
CA ILE A 72 -8.07 24.39 7.99
C ILE A 72 -7.73 24.15 6.52
N VAL A 73 -8.62 23.50 5.76
CA VAL A 73 -8.46 23.25 4.33
C VAL A 73 -9.52 24.01 3.56
N ARG A 74 -9.10 24.87 2.63
CA ARG A 74 -10.02 25.62 1.76
C ARG A 74 -10.99 24.68 1.03
N LYS A 75 -12.28 25.03 1.03
CA LYS A 75 -13.36 24.26 0.39
C LYS A 75 -13.13 24.06 -1.12
N THR A 76 -12.41 24.97 -1.77
CA THR A 76 -12.07 24.91 -3.20
C THR A 76 -11.00 23.86 -3.55
N ASN A 77 -10.31 23.28 -2.57
CA ASN A 77 -9.24 22.31 -2.82
C ASN A 77 -9.82 20.92 -3.20
N PRO A 78 -9.60 20.37 -4.41
CA PRO A 78 -10.26 19.12 -4.82
C PRO A 78 -9.57 17.84 -4.29
N TYR A 79 -8.40 17.96 -3.66
CA TYR A 79 -7.57 16.80 -3.32
C TYR A 79 -7.99 16.13 -2.01
N LEU A 80 -7.94 14.80 -1.98
CA LEU A 80 -8.24 14.00 -0.79
C LEU A 80 -7.23 14.28 0.33
N PHE A 81 -5.94 14.28 -0.01
CA PHE A 81 -4.85 14.64 0.90
C PHE A 81 -4.42 16.08 0.65
N ALA A 82 -5.35 17.03 0.86
CA ALA A 82 -5.10 18.45 0.64
C ALA A 82 -3.99 18.99 1.57
N ASN A 83 -3.22 19.96 1.07
CA ASN A 83 -2.28 20.72 1.88
C ASN A 83 -3.03 21.89 2.55
N PRO A 84 -3.10 21.97 3.88
CA PRO A 84 -3.79 23.07 4.55
C PRO A 84 -3.19 24.46 4.28
N LYS A 85 -1.89 24.52 3.96
CA LYS A 85 -1.18 25.79 3.76
C LYS A 85 -1.34 26.39 2.36
N SER A 86 -2.10 25.75 1.47
CA SER A 86 -2.14 26.13 0.06
C SER A 86 -3.52 25.85 -0.55
N GLU A 87 -3.95 26.75 -1.44
CA GLU A 87 -5.30 26.76 -2.02
C GLU A 87 -5.63 25.52 -2.83
N ARG A 88 -4.68 25.06 -3.64
CA ARG A 88 -4.92 24.02 -4.64
C ARG A 88 -3.72 23.10 -4.78
N SER A 89 -3.20 22.64 -3.65
CA SER A 89 -2.15 21.62 -3.63
C SER A 89 -2.48 20.47 -2.68
N TRP A 90 -1.74 19.38 -2.86
CA TRP A 90 -1.83 18.17 -2.07
C TRP A 90 -0.55 17.94 -1.28
N MET A 91 -0.66 17.18 -0.19
CA MET A 91 0.50 16.77 0.59
C MET A 91 1.39 15.81 -0.21
N SER A 92 2.69 16.10 -0.22
CA SER A 92 3.67 15.23 -0.84
C SER A 92 3.98 14.03 0.05
N GLY A 93 3.61 12.83 -0.42
CA GLY A 93 3.85 11.58 0.32
C GLY A 93 5.33 11.36 0.68
N TYR A 94 6.26 11.82 -0.18
CA TYR A 94 7.69 11.78 0.11
C TYR A 94 8.05 12.58 1.37
N HIS A 95 7.58 13.82 1.47
CA HIS A 95 7.83 14.69 2.62
C HIS A 95 7.15 14.14 3.89
N VAL A 96 5.94 13.61 3.76
CA VAL A 96 5.21 12.99 4.87
C VAL A 96 5.96 11.77 5.42
N ILE A 97 6.39 10.84 4.55
CA ILE A 97 7.15 9.65 4.97
C ILE A 97 8.46 10.05 5.64
N ARG A 98 9.22 11.00 5.05
CA ARG A 98 10.48 11.47 5.65
C ARG A 98 10.26 12.06 7.03
N LYS A 99 9.23 12.89 7.19
CA LYS A 99 8.86 13.49 8.48
C LYS A 99 8.49 12.42 9.51
N LEU A 100 7.72 11.41 9.11
CA LEU A 100 7.33 10.30 10.00
C LEU A 100 8.54 9.43 10.38
N ALA A 101 9.44 9.14 9.44
CA ALA A 101 10.67 8.39 9.67
C ALA A 101 11.59 9.07 10.71
N THR A 102 11.71 10.40 10.63
CA THR A 102 12.45 11.17 11.65
C THR A 102 11.74 11.15 13.00
N LYS A 103 10.40 11.33 13.00
CA LYS A 103 9.61 11.36 14.24
C LYS A 103 9.55 10.02 14.97
N CYS A 104 9.58 8.90 14.26
CA CYS A 104 9.56 7.58 14.89
C CYS A 104 10.93 7.12 15.43
N GLY A 105 11.98 7.94 15.30
CA GLY A 105 13.31 7.60 15.79
C GLY A 105 14.01 6.51 14.97
N ALA A 106 13.67 6.38 13.68
CA ALA A 106 14.35 5.43 12.82
C ALA A 106 15.86 5.69 12.80
N LYS A 107 16.69 4.65 12.93
CA LYS A 107 18.16 4.77 12.97
C LYS A 107 18.72 5.56 11.78
N ASN A 108 18.14 5.35 10.59
CA ASN A 108 18.56 6.01 9.36
C ASN A 108 17.34 6.53 8.57
N PRO A 109 16.76 7.68 8.93
CA PRO A 109 15.54 8.21 8.29
C PRO A 109 15.73 8.51 6.80
N SER A 110 16.95 8.82 6.36
CA SER A 110 17.30 9.06 4.95
C SER A 110 17.10 7.83 4.06
N LEU A 111 17.15 6.62 4.64
CA LEU A 111 16.92 5.37 3.93
C LEU A 111 15.43 5.01 3.83
N MET A 112 14.56 5.64 4.62
CA MET A 112 13.11 5.45 4.56
C MET A 112 12.48 6.31 3.46
N THR A 113 12.85 6.04 2.21
CA THR A 113 12.23 6.65 1.03
C THR A 113 11.11 5.77 0.49
N SER A 114 10.14 6.34 -0.24
CA SER A 114 9.06 5.57 -0.86
C SER A 114 9.57 4.44 -1.76
N THR A 115 10.69 4.64 -2.46
CA THR A 115 11.31 3.61 -3.30
C THR A 115 11.89 2.47 -2.47
N LYS A 116 12.65 2.77 -1.41
CA LYS A 116 13.24 1.73 -0.55
C LYS A 116 12.16 1.01 0.25
N PHE A 117 11.17 1.73 0.76
CA PHE A 117 10.02 1.15 1.45
C PHE A 117 9.23 0.19 0.55
N ARG A 118 8.96 0.59 -0.70
CA ARG A 118 8.33 -0.28 -1.69
C ARG A 118 9.18 -1.52 -2.01
N LYS A 119 10.51 -1.39 -2.12
CA LYS A 119 11.41 -2.54 -2.28
C LYS A 119 11.29 -3.50 -1.09
N GLN A 120 11.31 -2.99 0.13
CA GLN A 120 11.17 -3.78 1.35
C GLN A 120 9.83 -4.52 1.40
N ILE A 121 8.72 -3.83 1.10
CA ILE A 121 7.39 -4.46 1.02
C ILE A 121 7.41 -5.56 -0.04
N ALA A 122 7.90 -5.29 -1.26
CA ALA A 122 7.92 -6.27 -2.34
C ALA A 122 8.75 -7.51 -1.98
N THR A 123 9.95 -7.33 -1.41
CA THR A 123 10.80 -8.43 -0.96
C THR A 123 10.13 -9.24 0.14
N THR A 124 9.52 -8.57 1.13
CA THR A 124 8.83 -9.26 2.23
C THR A 124 7.64 -10.05 1.71
N LEU A 125 6.82 -9.45 0.82
CA LEU A 125 5.67 -10.11 0.24
C LEU A 125 6.09 -11.33 -0.59
N GLN A 126 7.13 -11.18 -1.40
CA GLN A 126 7.68 -12.28 -2.18
C GLN A 126 8.10 -13.44 -1.26
N VAL A 127 8.87 -13.16 -0.21
CA VAL A 127 9.29 -14.19 0.76
C VAL A 127 8.10 -14.86 1.45
N LEU A 128 7.02 -14.13 1.71
CA LEU A 128 5.80 -14.70 2.31
C LEU A 128 4.99 -15.57 1.35
N THR A 129 5.12 -15.35 0.04
CA THR A 129 4.37 -16.10 -0.99
C THR A 129 5.17 -17.24 -1.59
N MET A 130 6.49 -17.29 -1.37
CA MET A 130 7.34 -18.35 -1.93
C MET A 130 6.96 -19.73 -1.39
N ASP A 131 6.95 -20.71 -2.27
CA ASP A 131 6.86 -22.11 -1.86
C ASP A 131 8.23 -22.68 -1.43
N ASN A 132 8.24 -23.91 -0.92
CA ASN A 132 9.46 -24.53 -0.40
C ASN A 132 10.53 -24.74 -1.50
N ASN A 133 10.12 -24.94 -2.75
CA ASN A 133 11.02 -25.17 -3.88
C ASN A 133 11.65 -23.85 -4.36
N GLU A 134 10.86 -22.79 -4.45
CA GLU A 134 11.35 -21.43 -4.73
C GLU A 134 12.32 -20.94 -3.65
N MET A 135 12.00 -21.21 -2.37
CA MET A 135 12.89 -20.91 -1.25
C MET A 135 14.22 -21.65 -1.33
N GLU A 136 14.21 -22.92 -1.73
CA GLU A 136 15.42 -23.72 -1.92
C GLU A 136 16.29 -23.22 -3.08
N GLN A 137 15.67 -22.85 -4.19
CA GLN A 137 16.38 -22.28 -5.35
C GLN A 137 17.04 -20.95 -5.00
N ILE A 138 16.37 -20.10 -4.22
CA ILE A 138 16.94 -18.82 -3.77
C ILE A 138 18.06 -19.05 -2.76
N ALA A 139 17.91 -19.98 -1.83
CA ALA A 139 18.99 -20.35 -0.91
C ALA A 139 20.24 -20.81 -1.69
N LYS A 140 20.05 -21.70 -2.66
CA LYS A 140 21.13 -22.16 -3.56
C LYS A 140 21.76 -21.00 -4.34
N PHE A 141 20.95 -20.10 -4.90
CA PHE A 141 21.42 -18.92 -5.64
C PHE A 141 22.22 -17.94 -4.75
N MET A 142 21.86 -17.80 -3.48
CA MET A 142 22.57 -16.96 -2.51
C MET A 142 23.83 -17.64 -1.92
N GLY A 143 24.21 -18.82 -2.42
CA GLY A 143 25.37 -19.57 -1.93
C GLY A 143 25.13 -20.31 -0.61
N HIS A 144 23.88 -20.35 -0.13
CA HIS A 144 23.50 -21.20 0.98
C HIS A 144 23.24 -22.62 0.46
N THR A 145 24.24 -23.49 0.59
CA THR A 145 24.06 -24.93 0.35
C THR A 145 23.24 -25.54 1.48
N GLN A 146 22.23 -26.34 1.12
CA GLN A 146 21.51 -27.18 2.07
C GLN A 146 22.49 -28.22 2.66
N LYS A 147 23.12 -27.90 3.79
CA LYS A 147 23.41 -28.96 4.75
C LYS A 147 22.10 -29.28 5.43
N HIS A 148 21.58 -30.48 5.20
CA HIS A 148 20.49 -31.09 5.98
C HIS A 148 20.72 -30.83 7.47
N THR A 149 20.13 -29.75 7.95
CA THR A 149 20.06 -29.39 9.36
C THR A 149 18.69 -28.74 9.52
N PRO A 150 17.84 -29.22 10.44
CA PRO A 150 16.51 -28.66 10.68
C PRO A 150 16.52 -27.18 11.13
N SER A 151 17.69 -26.56 11.26
CA SER A 151 17.91 -25.26 11.88
C SER A 151 17.70 -24.06 10.95
N SER A 152 17.95 -24.14 9.65
CA SER A 152 18.03 -22.93 8.79
C SER A 152 16.67 -22.44 8.28
N ILE A 153 15.79 -23.35 7.86
CA ILE A 153 14.37 -23.05 7.55
C ILE A 153 13.63 -22.70 8.83
N GLY A 154 13.99 -23.36 9.94
CA GLY A 154 13.56 -23.01 11.28
C GLY A 154 13.94 -21.58 11.66
N CYS A 155 15.15 -21.11 11.34
CA CYS A 155 15.64 -19.77 11.69
C CYS A 155 14.92 -18.65 10.93
N LEU A 156 14.65 -18.83 9.62
CA LEU A 156 13.86 -17.86 8.83
C LEU A 156 12.39 -17.82 9.27
N LYS A 157 11.77 -18.98 9.55
CA LYS A 157 10.42 -19.03 10.14
C LYS A 157 10.40 -18.46 11.58
N LYS A 158 11.48 -18.62 12.35
CA LYS A 158 11.65 -18.05 13.70
C LYS A 158 11.85 -16.54 13.65
N TYR A 159 12.58 -16.02 12.66
CA TYR A 159 12.73 -14.59 12.40
C TYR A 159 11.39 -13.94 12.02
N ILE A 160 10.56 -14.64 11.24
CA ILE A 160 9.19 -14.21 10.90
C ILE A 160 8.24 -14.34 12.11
N ARG A 161 8.42 -15.34 12.98
CA ARG A 161 7.59 -15.53 14.19
C ARG A 161 7.92 -14.54 15.31
N LEU A 162 9.15 -14.01 15.35
CA LEU A 162 9.60 -12.96 16.27
C LEU A 162 9.11 -11.54 15.89
N LEU A 163 8.42 -11.39 14.76
CA LEU A 163 7.81 -10.14 14.28
C LEU A 163 6.29 -10.06 14.53
N LYS A 164 5.74 -10.96 15.35
CA LYS A 164 4.39 -10.86 15.94
C LYS A 164 4.51 -10.38 17.38
#